data_AF-A0AA86P3Z2-F1
#
_entry.id   AF-A0AA86P3Z2-F1
#
_cell.length_a   1.000
_cell.length_b   1.000
_cell.length_c   1.000
_cell.angle_alpha   90.00
_cell.angle_beta   90.00
_cell.angle_gamma   90.00
#
_symmetry.space_group_name_H-M   'P 1'
#
loop_
_entity.id
_entity.type
_entity.pdbx_description
1 polymer ?
#
loop_
_entity_poly.entity_id
_entity_poly.type
_entity_poly.pdbx_seq_one_letter_code
_entity_poly.pdbx_strand_id
1 'polypeptide(L)'
;MEIRMTTNEELTNYESFEEEISESDIQSEFDFEIKTIEGFPRYSINTAGEIFDTKKNKEITQTLNTDGYMRVRLVNENNKRFTKYVHRLLAEAFIPNPLGLPEVDHSSNQRNDNNLKNLRWVSRSENQKNKNRNGRNDDLFEFVDNLPEDAVEVEFYSGHELQDFYYSESQNKMFFNNGIRIRILIPRIQGKCLYYLCFDRFNKRVSISLTRLQKGLFNNE
;
A
#
# COMPACT_ATOMS: atom_id res chain seq x y z
N MET A 1 -24.08 3.28 31.06
CA MET A 1 -23.88 2.03 30.30
C MET A 1 -22.45 1.60 30.59
N GLU A 2 -22.26 0.45 31.22
CA GLU A 2 -20.98 0.05 31.83
C GLU A 2 -19.93 -0.29 30.76
N ILE A 3 -18.74 0.28 30.91
CA ILE A 3 -17.54 -0.07 30.13
C ILE A 3 -16.57 -0.72 31.12
N ARG A 4 -16.24 -2.00 30.88
CA ARG A 4 -15.19 -2.71 31.62
C ARG A 4 -13.84 -2.41 30.98
N MET A 5 -12.88 -2.02 31.81
CA MET A 5 -11.46 -1.94 31.46
C MET A 5 -10.74 -3.15 32.04
N THR A 6 -9.84 -3.76 31.27
CA THR A 6 -8.90 -4.78 31.76
C THR A 6 -7.49 -4.22 31.64
N THR A 7 -6.81 -4.11 32.76
CA THR A 7 -5.39 -3.71 32.88
C THR A 7 -4.52 -4.96 32.77
N ASN A 8 -3.51 -4.95 31.92
CA ASN A 8 -2.46 -5.97 31.93
C ASN A 8 -1.17 -5.35 32.48
N GLU A 9 -0.90 -5.68 33.73
CA GLU A 9 0.45 -5.71 34.30
C GLU A 9 1.21 -6.86 33.62
N GLU A 10 2.23 -6.56 32.84
CA GLU A 10 3.36 -7.45 32.53
C GLU A 10 4.44 -6.65 31.78
N LEU A 11 5.02 -5.66 32.49
CA LEU A 11 6.17 -4.86 32.05
C LEU A 11 7.37 -5.13 32.97
N THR A 12 7.95 -6.32 32.94
CA THR A 12 9.26 -6.57 33.56
C THR A 12 9.98 -7.74 32.87
N ASN A 13 10.39 -7.59 31.60
CA ASN A 13 11.48 -8.42 31.05
C ASN A 13 12.11 -7.96 29.73
N TYR A 14 11.99 -6.68 29.35
CA TYR A 14 12.44 -6.18 28.03
C TYR A 14 13.65 -5.23 28.10
N GLU A 15 14.57 -5.42 29.05
CA GLU A 15 15.75 -4.56 29.21
C GLU A 15 17.09 -5.31 29.27
N SER A 16 17.15 -6.57 28.85
CA SER A 16 18.42 -7.34 28.88
C SER A 16 18.71 -8.19 27.64
N PHE A 17 18.18 -7.82 26.47
CA PHE A 17 18.49 -8.50 25.22
C PHE A 17 18.78 -7.49 24.10
N GLU A 18 19.62 -6.51 24.38
CA GLU A 18 20.36 -5.79 23.33
C GLU A 18 21.71 -6.51 23.13
N GLU A 19 21.66 -7.70 22.55
CA GLU A 19 22.82 -8.26 21.85
C GLU A 19 22.92 -7.56 20.50
N GLU A 20 23.76 -6.53 20.47
CA GLU A 20 24.64 -6.07 19.39
C GLU A 20 24.46 -6.77 18.02
N ILE A 21 23.39 -6.43 17.30
CA ILE A 21 23.27 -6.73 15.87
C ILE A 21 24.06 -5.66 15.13
N SER A 22 25.16 -6.04 14.49
CA SER A 22 25.95 -5.11 13.68
C SER A 22 25.11 -4.56 12.54
N GLU A 23 25.24 -3.26 12.26
CA GLU A 23 24.57 -2.58 11.14
C GLU A 23 24.91 -3.18 9.76
N SER A 24 25.96 -4.03 9.67
CA SER A 24 26.30 -4.81 8.47
C SER A 24 25.33 -5.96 8.19
N ASP A 25 24.61 -6.45 9.20
CA ASP A 25 23.86 -7.71 9.11
C ASP A 25 22.37 -7.45 8.78
N ILE A 26 21.89 -6.23 9.01
CA ILE A 26 20.53 -5.78 8.65
C ILE A 26 20.38 -5.55 7.12
N GLN A 27 21.49 -5.49 6.38
CA GLN A 27 21.47 -5.29 4.93
C GLN A 27 21.35 -6.60 4.10
N SER A 28 21.24 -7.78 4.74
CA SER A 28 21.50 -9.09 4.11
C SER A 28 20.29 -10.00 3.80
N GLU A 29 19.04 -9.67 4.13
CA GLU A 29 17.93 -10.65 3.99
C GLU A 29 16.90 -10.34 2.89
N PHE A 30 17.39 -10.17 1.67
CA PHE A 30 16.71 -10.81 0.54
C PHE A 30 17.79 -11.61 -0.18
N ASP A 31 17.86 -12.91 0.13
CA ASP A 31 18.74 -13.83 -0.58
C ASP A 31 18.60 -13.60 -2.07
N PHE A 32 19.73 -13.29 -2.72
CA PHE A 32 19.76 -13.11 -4.16
C PHE A 32 19.42 -14.46 -4.81
N GLU A 33 18.14 -14.63 -5.16
CA GLU A 33 17.60 -15.85 -5.74
C GLU A 33 17.30 -15.63 -7.22
N ILE A 34 17.56 -16.65 -8.05
CA ILE A 34 17.24 -16.66 -9.47
C ILE A 34 16.28 -17.81 -9.73
N LYS A 35 15.13 -17.52 -10.37
CA LYS A 35 14.13 -18.52 -10.76
C LYS A 35 13.88 -18.52 -12.25
N THR A 36 13.61 -19.70 -12.82
CA THR A 36 13.13 -19.82 -14.20
C THR A 36 11.73 -19.24 -14.33
N ILE A 37 11.48 -18.52 -15.42
CA ILE A 37 10.16 -17.94 -15.69
C ILE A 37 9.22 -19.02 -16.22
N GLU A 38 8.09 -19.22 -15.54
CA GLU A 38 7.07 -20.20 -15.93
C GLU A 38 6.53 -19.95 -17.35
N GLY A 39 6.46 -21.00 -18.18
CA GLY A 39 6.09 -20.92 -19.60
C GLY A 39 7.19 -20.35 -20.53
N PHE A 40 8.33 -19.97 -19.96
CA PHE A 40 9.47 -19.36 -20.66
C PHE A 40 10.80 -19.94 -20.17
N PRO A 41 11.06 -21.26 -20.29
CA PRO A 41 12.19 -21.95 -19.65
C PRO A 41 13.58 -21.47 -20.07
N ARG A 42 13.67 -20.76 -21.21
CA ARG A 42 14.89 -20.09 -21.67
C ARG A 42 15.29 -18.88 -20.81
N TYR A 43 14.39 -18.41 -19.97
CA TYR A 43 14.52 -17.14 -19.28
C TYR A 43 14.44 -17.35 -17.78
N SER A 44 15.27 -16.60 -17.05
CA SER A 44 15.23 -16.55 -15.59
C SER A 44 15.10 -15.10 -15.13
N ILE A 45 14.58 -14.93 -13.91
CA ILE A 45 14.42 -13.64 -13.24
C ILE A 45 15.03 -13.75 -11.84
N ASN A 46 15.70 -12.69 -11.39
CA ASN A 46 16.21 -12.61 -10.02
C ASN A 46 15.33 -11.76 -9.11
N THR A 47 15.61 -11.75 -7.81
CA THR A 47 14.88 -10.96 -6.81
C THR A 47 14.96 -9.44 -7.05
N ALA A 48 15.97 -8.96 -7.78
CA ALA A 48 16.10 -7.55 -8.20
C ALA A 48 15.26 -7.20 -9.44
N GLY A 49 14.61 -8.18 -10.08
CA GLY A 49 13.81 -7.97 -11.29
C GLY A 49 14.60 -7.96 -12.59
N GLU A 50 15.88 -8.33 -12.57
CA GLU A 50 16.70 -8.52 -13.77
C GLU A 50 16.34 -9.84 -14.44
N ILE A 51 16.31 -9.84 -15.78
CA ILE A 51 15.87 -11.00 -16.57
C ILE A 51 17.00 -11.45 -17.48
N PHE A 52 17.33 -12.74 -17.43
CA PHE A 52 18.45 -13.32 -18.17
C PHE A 52 17.98 -14.30 -19.24
N ASP A 53 18.61 -14.26 -20.41
CA ASP A 53 18.45 -15.22 -21.49
C ASP A 53 19.51 -16.30 -21.36
N THR A 54 19.15 -17.50 -20.87
CA THR A 54 20.11 -18.58 -20.59
C THR A 54 20.81 -19.08 -21.85
N LYS A 55 20.14 -19.00 -23.01
CA LYS A 55 20.71 -19.39 -24.30
C LYS A 55 21.77 -18.41 -24.80
N LYS A 56 21.61 -17.12 -24.51
CA LYS A 56 22.55 -16.06 -24.92
C LYS A 56 23.53 -15.65 -23.82
N ASN A 57 23.35 -16.19 -22.62
CA ASN A 57 24.05 -15.81 -21.40
C ASN A 57 24.14 -14.29 -21.22
N LYS A 58 22.99 -13.61 -21.35
CA LYS A 58 22.92 -12.15 -21.31
C LYS A 58 21.64 -11.68 -20.62
N GLU A 59 21.76 -10.60 -19.87
CA GLU A 59 20.62 -9.83 -19.39
C GLU A 59 19.82 -9.23 -20.57
N ILE A 60 18.50 -9.24 -20.44
CA ILE A 60 17.57 -8.70 -21.42
C ILE A 60 17.19 -7.29 -21.02
N THR A 61 17.43 -6.35 -21.93
CA THR A 61 16.99 -4.97 -21.77
C THR A 61 15.48 -4.90 -21.61
N GLN A 62 15.07 -4.34 -20.48
CA GLN A 62 13.69 -4.01 -20.17
C GLN A 62 13.34 -2.64 -20.76
N THR A 63 12.07 -2.42 -21.09
CA THR A 63 11.60 -1.15 -21.64
C THR A 63 10.44 -0.62 -20.83
N LEU A 64 10.41 0.69 -20.60
CA LEU A 64 9.27 1.36 -19.98
C LEU A 64 8.13 1.48 -21.01
N ASN A 65 6.91 1.13 -20.62
CA ASN A 65 5.73 1.39 -21.46
C ASN A 65 5.16 2.80 -21.19
N THR A 66 4.18 3.22 -21.98
CA THR A 66 3.51 4.53 -21.82
C THR A 66 2.78 4.70 -20.49
N ASP A 67 2.43 3.60 -19.82
CA ASP A 67 1.73 3.61 -18.54
C ASP A 67 2.69 3.58 -17.33
N GLY A 68 4.01 3.58 -17.56
CA GLY A 68 5.03 3.59 -16.51
C GLY A 68 5.47 2.22 -15.99
N TYR A 69 5.05 1.12 -16.63
CA TYR A 69 5.47 -0.24 -16.27
C TYR A 69 6.65 -0.73 -17.11
N MET A 70 7.62 -1.36 -16.45
CA MET A 70 8.70 -2.08 -17.12
C MET A 70 8.16 -3.36 -17.78
N ARG A 71 8.54 -3.59 -19.03
CA ARG A 71 8.17 -4.76 -19.83
C ARG A 71 9.34 -5.35 -20.56
N VAL A 72 9.24 -6.64 -20.84
CA VAL A 72 10.22 -7.44 -21.59
C VAL A 72 9.54 -8.23 -22.69
N ARG A 73 10.27 -8.55 -23.77
CA ARG A 73 9.81 -9.47 -24.82
C ARG A 73 10.45 -10.83 -24.63
N LEU A 74 9.64 -11.85 -24.36
CA LEU A 74 10.06 -13.23 -24.17
C LEU A 74 9.58 -14.11 -25.33
N VAL A 75 10.24 -15.24 -25.53
CA VAL A 75 9.88 -16.24 -26.54
C VAL A 75 9.54 -17.55 -25.85
N ASN A 76 8.35 -18.08 -26.06
CA ASN A 76 7.99 -19.38 -25.49
C ASN A 76 8.63 -20.54 -26.28
N GLU A 77 8.42 -21.77 -25.81
CA GLU A 77 8.94 -22.99 -26.45
C GLU A 77 8.46 -23.17 -27.89
N ASN A 78 7.27 -22.67 -28.21
CA ASN A 78 6.67 -22.70 -29.55
C ASN A 78 7.17 -21.57 -30.46
N ASN A 79 8.28 -20.89 -30.11
CA ASN A 79 8.85 -19.75 -30.84
C ASN A 79 7.90 -18.54 -30.99
N LYS A 80 6.84 -18.44 -30.19
CA LYS A 80 5.93 -17.27 -30.18
C LYS A 80 6.46 -16.20 -29.24
N ARG A 81 6.39 -14.94 -29.68
CA ARG A 81 6.85 -13.77 -28.92
C ARG A 81 5.72 -13.21 -28.05
N PHE A 82 6.02 -12.94 -26.79
CA PHE A 82 5.11 -12.36 -25.82
C PHE A 82 5.73 -11.12 -25.19
N THR A 83 4.91 -10.11 -24.93
CA THR A 83 5.29 -8.97 -24.09
C THR A 83 4.78 -9.26 -22.68
N LYS A 84 5.67 -9.22 -21.69
CA LYS A 84 5.36 -9.49 -20.28
C LYS A 84 5.79 -8.31 -19.42
N TYR A 85 5.04 -8.04 -18.35
CA TYR A 85 5.39 -7.01 -17.37
C TYR A 85 6.32 -7.57 -16.32
N VAL A 86 7.35 -6.81 -15.97
CA VAL A 86 8.43 -7.26 -15.07
C VAL A 86 7.91 -7.47 -13.66
N HIS A 87 7.14 -6.52 -13.11
CA HIS A 87 6.50 -6.66 -11.78
C HIS A 87 5.68 -7.95 -11.65
N ARG A 88 4.99 -8.37 -12.72
CA ARG A 88 4.16 -9.56 -12.68
C ARG A 88 5.00 -10.84 -12.70
N LEU A 89 6.00 -10.89 -13.57
CA LEU A 89 6.95 -12.01 -13.61
C LEU A 89 7.67 -12.17 -12.26
N LEU A 90 8.00 -11.05 -11.62
CA LEU A 90 8.67 -11.02 -10.33
C LEU A 90 7.76 -11.52 -9.21
N ALA A 91 6.52 -11.02 -9.14
CA ALA A 91 5.53 -11.50 -8.18
C ALA A 91 5.18 -12.99 -8.38
N GLU A 92 5.02 -13.44 -9.63
CA GLU A 92 4.78 -14.85 -9.99
C GLU A 92 5.94 -15.75 -9.52
N ALA A 93 7.18 -15.27 -9.55
CA ALA A 93 8.35 -16.05 -9.15
C ALA A 93 8.59 -16.10 -7.63
N PHE A 94 8.37 -15.00 -6.91
CA PHE A 94 8.86 -14.86 -5.53
C PHE A 94 7.78 -14.55 -4.49
N ILE A 95 6.57 -14.17 -4.88
CA ILE A 95 5.51 -13.79 -3.94
C ILE A 95 4.41 -14.86 -3.98
N PRO A 96 4.24 -15.67 -2.91
CA PRO A 96 3.15 -16.63 -2.83
C PRO A 96 1.79 -15.98 -3.08
N ASN A 97 0.93 -16.66 -3.83
CA ASN A 97 -0.43 -16.23 -4.11
C ASN A 97 -1.45 -17.26 -3.59
N PRO A 98 -1.55 -17.47 -2.26
CA PRO A 98 -2.41 -18.52 -1.68
C PRO A 98 -3.90 -18.29 -1.98
N LEU A 99 -4.30 -17.03 -2.19
CA LEU A 99 -5.67 -16.64 -2.49
C LEU A 99 -6.00 -16.65 -3.99
N GLY A 100 -5.02 -16.95 -4.86
CA GLY A 100 -5.22 -17.00 -6.31
C GLY A 100 -5.69 -15.67 -6.91
N LEU A 101 -5.25 -14.55 -6.36
CA LEU A 101 -5.66 -13.22 -6.80
C LEU A 101 -5.06 -12.90 -8.18
N PRO A 102 -5.81 -12.23 -9.07
CA PRO A 102 -5.45 -12.15 -10.49
C PRO A 102 -4.45 -11.02 -10.84
N GLU A 103 -4.35 -9.99 -10.02
CA GLU A 103 -3.64 -8.74 -10.33
C GLU A 103 -2.51 -8.48 -9.33
N VAL A 104 -1.45 -7.81 -9.80
CA VAL A 104 -0.31 -7.36 -8.97
C VAL A 104 -0.36 -5.84 -8.92
N ASP A 105 -0.24 -5.29 -7.71
CA ASP A 105 -0.29 -3.86 -7.42
C ASP A 105 1.04 -3.38 -6.84
N HIS A 106 1.42 -2.14 -7.17
CA HIS A 106 2.56 -1.45 -6.58
C HIS A 106 2.07 -0.64 -5.37
N SER A 107 2.38 -1.10 -4.15
CA SER A 107 1.93 -0.45 -2.90
C SER A 107 2.41 1.00 -2.78
N SER A 108 3.62 1.29 -3.26
CA SER A 108 4.23 2.63 -3.30
C SER A 108 3.68 3.54 -4.40
N ASN A 109 2.73 3.05 -5.23
CA ASN A 109 2.18 3.74 -6.41
C ASN A 109 3.24 4.12 -7.47
N GLN A 110 4.50 3.69 -7.31
CA GLN A 110 5.56 3.86 -8.29
C GLN A 110 5.68 2.62 -9.18
N ARG A 111 5.13 2.71 -10.39
CA ARG A 111 4.96 1.58 -11.34
C ARG A 111 6.27 1.00 -11.90
N ASN A 112 7.37 1.74 -11.77
CA ASN A 112 8.70 1.34 -12.19
C ASN A 112 9.55 0.79 -11.03
N ASP A 113 9.08 0.90 -9.79
CA ASP A 113 9.75 0.36 -8.61
C ASP A 113 9.38 -1.12 -8.43
N ASN A 114 10.21 -2.01 -9.00
CA ASN A 114 9.98 -3.46 -8.96
C ASN A 114 10.60 -4.13 -7.73
N ASN A 115 10.82 -3.42 -6.61
CA ASN A 115 11.23 -4.11 -5.39
C ASN A 115 10.12 -5.05 -4.88
N LEU A 116 10.49 -6.27 -4.48
CA LEU A 116 9.53 -7.29 -4.02
C LEU A 116 8.60 -6.80 -2.91
N LYS A 117 9.14 -6.03 -1.95
CA LYS A 117 8.36 -5.41 -0.84
C LYS A 117 7.26 -4.45 -1.32
N ASN A 118 7.40 -3.90 -2.51
CA ASN A 118 6.45 -2.95 -3.08
C ASN A 118 5.39 -3.64 -3.95
N LEU A 119 5.49 -4.95 -4.15
CA LEU A 119 4.56 -5.73 -4.97
C LEU A 119 3.66 -6.58 -4.09
N ARG A 120 2.39 -6.69 -4.46
CA ARG A 120 1.45 -7.58 -3.80
C ARG A 120 0.34 -8.02 -4.74
N TRP A 121 -0.21 -9.19 -4.43
CA TRP A 121 -1.39 -9.71 -5.10
C TRP A 121 -2.65 -9.01 -4.60
N VAL A 122 -3.50 -8.55 -5.53
CA VAL A 122 -4.76 -7.86 -5.22
C VAL A 122 -5.91 -8.39 -6.08
N SER A 123 -7.12 -8.28 -5.56
CA SER A 123 -8.32 -8.46 -6.37
C SER A 123 -8.48 -7.29 -7.35
N ARG A 124 -9.21 -7.53 -8.44
CA ARG A 124 -9.56 -6.49 -9.41
C ARG A 124 -10.32 -5.33 -8.75
N SER A 125 -11.19 -5.61 -7.78
CA SER A 125 -11.92 -4.56 -7.05
C SER A 125 -10.98 -3.67 -6.23
N GLU A 126 -9.99 -4.24 -5.55
CA GLU A 126 -9.02 -3.50 -4.75
C GLU A 126 -8.12 -2.65 -5.64
N ASN A 127 -7.60 -3.22 -6.73
CA ASN A 127 -6.80 -2.45 -7.69
C ASN A 127 -7.58 -1.25 -8.26
N GLN A 128 -8.87 -1.44 -8.53
CA GLN A 128 -9.73 -0.35 -9.03
C GLN A 128 -10.07 0.70 -7.96
N LYS A 129 -10.03 0.34 -6.67
CA LYS A 129 -10.08 1.32 -5.57
C LYS A 129 -8.76 2.10 -5.45
N ASN A 130 -7.65 1.45 -5.75
CA ASN A 130 -6.32 2.09 -5.76
C ASN A 130 -6.05 2.96 -6.99
N LYS A 131 -6.73 2.71 -8.11
CA LYS A 131 -6.72 3.62 -9.26
C LYS A 131 -7.26 4.97 -8.86
N ASN A 132 -6.42 5.99 -9.01
CA ASN A 132 -6.83 7.39 -8.92
C ASN A 132 -7.89 7.66 -9.99
N ARG A 133 -9.17 7.57 -9.61
CA ARG A 133 -10.33 7.81 -10.48
C ARG A 133 -10.42 9.25 -10.98
N ASN A 134 -9.60 10.14 -10.43
CA ASN A 134 -9.53 11.53 -10.84
C ASN A 134 -8.14 11.76 -11.41
N GLY A 135 -8.03 12.18 -12.67
CA GLY A 135 -6.83 12.82 -13.24
C GLY A 135 -6.53 14.18 -12.58
N ARG A 136 -6.66 14.25 -11.26
CA ARG A 136 -6.18 15.32 -10.41
C ARG A 136 -4.90 14.76 -9.78
N ASN A 137 -3.78 15.35 -10.17
CA ASN A 137 -2.41 15.03 -9.81
C ASN A 137 -2.28 14.24 -8.49
N ASP A 138 -1.53 13.13 -8.54
CA ASP A 138 -1.06 12.38 -7.38
C ASP A 138 -0.35 13.29 -6.35
N ASP A 139 0.17 14.43 -6.81
CA ASP A 139 0.84 15.46 -5.99
C ASP A 139 -0.05 16.16 -4.93
N LEU A 140 -1.35 15.84 -4.86
CA LEU A 140 -2.28 16.46 -3.92
C LEU A 140 -2.68 15.56 -2.73
N PHE A 141 -2.12 14.35 -2.61
CA PHE A 141 -2.43 13.48 -1.47
C PHE A 141 -1.16 13.06 -0.74
N GLU A 142 -1.07 13.45 0.53
CA GLU A 142 -0.05 12.94 1.45
C GLU A 142 -0.51 11.57 1.97
N PHE A 143 0.38 10.58 1.95
CA PHE A 143 0.17 9.26 2.53
C PHE A 143 1.14 9.05 3.68
N VAL A 144 0.73 8.23 4.66
CA VAL A 144 1.56 7.82 5.79
C VAL A 144 1.54 6.30 5.90
N ASP A 145 2.64 5.73 6.42
CA ASP A 145 2.76 4.28 6.59
C ASP A 145 1.91 3.76 7.76
N ASN A 146 1.76 4.57 8.81
CA ASN A 146 1.02 4.23 10.02
C ASN A 146 0.10 5.37 10.46
N LEU A 147 -1.01 5.02 11.12
CA LEU A 147 -1.87 6.00 11.77
C LEU A 147 -1.13 6.60 12.97
N PRO A 148 -1.32 7.90 13.26
CA PRO A 148 -0.85 8.48 14.52
C PRO A 148 -1.39 7.69 15.72
N GLU A 149 -0.60 7.61 16.79
CA GLU A 149 -0.99 6.86 18.00
C GLU A 149 -2.24 7.44 18.68
N ASP A 150 -2.47 8.75 18.52
CA ASP A 150 -3.65 9.47 19.00
C ASP A 150 -4.83 9.46 18.00
N ALA A 151 -4.74 8.71 16.89
CA ALA A 151 -5.78 8.69 15.89
C ALA A 151 -7.01 7.92 16.37
N VAL A 152 -8.15 8.61 16.44
CA VAL A 152 -9.45 8.04 16.84
C VAL A 152 -10.31 7.80 15.61
N GLU A 153 -10.94 6.62 15.52
CA GLU A 153 -11.90 6.32 14.45
C GLU A 153 -13.18 7.17 14.61
N VAL A 154 -13.60 7.78 13.51
CA VAL A 154 -14.83 8.57 13.44
C VAL A 154 -15.93 7.68 12.87
N GLU A 155 -16.56 6.87 13.72
CA GLU A 155 -17.59 5.90 13.31
C GLU A 155 -18.93 6.55 12.94
N PHE A 156 -19.27 7.67 13.58
CA PHE A 156 -20.56 8.34 13.38
C PHE A 156 -20.40 9.85 13.28
N TYR A 157 -21.03 10.45 12.27
CA TYR A 157 -21.09 11.91 12.15
C TYR A 157 -22.42 12.38 11.55
N SER A 158 -23.13 13.25 12.27
CA SER A 158 -24.38 13.86 11.78
C SER A 158 -25.43 12.85 11.27
N GLY A 159 -25.55 11.70 11.94
CA GLY A 159 -26.47 10.62 11.58
C GLY A 159 -25.99 9.69 10.45
N HIS A 160 -24.72 9.80 10.05
CA HIS A 160 -24.09 8.90 9.08
C HIS A 160 -23.09 7.97 9.75
N GLU A 161 -23.18 6.68 9.42
CA GLU A 161 -22.19 5.65 9.74
C GLU A 161 -21.02 5.73 8.75
N LEU A 162 -19.86 6.10 9.28
CA LEU A 162 -18.61 6.19 8.56
C LEU A 162 -17.76 4.96 8.89
N GLN A 163 -16.91 4.56 7.95
CA GLN A 163 -15.94 3.49 8.13
C GLN A 163 -14.60 3.97 7.60
N ASP A 164 -13.50 3.54 8.21
CA ASP A 164 -12.14 3.77 7.72
C ASP A 164 -11.65 5.23 7.83
N PHE A 165 -12.38 6.11 8.52
CA PHE A 165 -12.01 7.51 8.73
C PHE A 165 -11.52 7.75 10.15
N TYR A 166 -10.37 8.40 10.28
CA TYR A 166 -9.71 8.64 11.57
C TYR A 166 -9.38 10.11 11.74
N TYR A 167 -9.28 10.57 12.98
CA TYR A 167 -8.87 11.94 13.32
C TYR A 167 -7.78 11.92 14.39
N SER A 168 -6.69 12.64 14.16
CA SER A 168 -5.61 12.87 15.15
C SER A 168 -5.74 14.29 15.70
N GLU A 169 -5.80 14.41 17.02
CA GLU A 169 -5.91 15.70 17.70
C GLU A 169 -4.59 16.47 17.64
N SER A 170 -3.48 15.80 17.93
CA SER A 170 -2.14 16.37 17.93
C SER A 170 -1.74 16.94 16.57
N GLN A 171 -2.14 16.27 15.48
CA GLN A 171 -1.84 16.70 14.11
C GLN A 171 -2.95 17.57 13.51
N ASN A 172 -4.14 17.62 14.13
CA ASN A 172 -5.33 18.30 13.62
C ASN A 172 -5.68 17.89 12.18
N LYS A 173 -5.49 16.61 11.84
CA LYS A 173 -5.65 16.02 10.50
C LYS A 173 -6.63 14.86 10.54
N MET A 174 -7.37 14.69 9.44
CA MET A 174 -8.16 13.47 9.21
C MET A 174 -7.43 12.53 8.26
N PHE A 175 -7.62 11.24 8.49
CA PHE A 175 -7.03 10.17 7.71
C PHE A 175 -8.12 9.25 7.16
N PHE A 176 -7.85 8.63 6.02
CA PHE A 176 -8.65 7.57 5.45
C PHE A 176 -7.77 6.33 5.25
N ASN A 177 -8.10 5.24 5.92
CA ASN A 177 -7.35 3.99 5.85
C ASN A 177 -8.17 2.91 5.14
N ASN A 178 -7.90 2.66 3.87
CA ASN A 178 -8.63 1.64 3.11
C ASN A 178 -8.13 0.20 3.33
N GLY A 179 -7.40 -0.07 4.43
CA GLY A 179 -6.74 -1.34 4.73
C GLY A 179 -5.47 -1.62 3.91
N ILE A 180 -5.07 -0.67 3.07
CA ILE A 180 -3.96 -0.79 2.14
C ILE A 180 -2.95 0.34 2.36
N ARG A 181 -3.46 1.57 2.47
CA ARG A 181 -2.68 2.79 2.64
C ARG A 181 -3.49 3.77 3.46
N ILE A 182 -2.79 4.60 4.20
CA ILE A 182 -3.42 5.64 5.01
C ILE A 182 -3.19 6.97 4.31
N ARG A 183 -4.28 7.61 3.92
CA ARG A 183 -4.25 8.89 3.22
C ARG A 183 -4.60 10.01 4.17
N ILE A 184 -3.79 11.05 4.20
CA ILE A 184 -4.14 12.32 4.83
C ILE A 184 -5.20 13.01 3.95
N LEU A 185 -6.33 13.34 4.55
CA LEU A 185 -7.38 14.09 3.88
C LEU A 185 -7.04 15.57 3.88
N ILE A 186 -7.30 16.24 2.77
CA ILE A 186 -7.16 17.69 2.66
C ILE A 186 -8.53 18.33 2.88
N PRO A 187 -8.67 19.20 3.89
CA PRO A 187 -9.92 19.90 4.12
C PRO A 187 -10.15 20.96 3.04
N ARG A 188 -11.42 21.20 2.73
CA ARG A 188 -11.85 22.38 1.98
C ARG A 188 -12.06 23.52 2.95
N ILE A 189 -11.54 24.69 2.60
CA ILE A 189 -11.75 25.93 3.34
C ILE A 189 -13.04 26.57 2.83
N GLN A 190 -14.00 26.82 3.72
CA GLN A 190 -15.19 27.62 3.42
C GLN A 190 -15.40 28.64 4.52
N GLY A 191 -15.09 29.91 4.22
CA GLY A 191 -15.04 30.97 5.23
C GLY A 191 -13.94 30.68 6.26
N LYS A 192 -14.31 30.69 7.55
CA LYS A 192 -13.41 30.35 8.68
C LYS A 192 -13.46 28.88 9.08
N CYS A 193 -14.16 28.03 8.32
CA CYS A 193 -14.42 26.64 8.67
C CYS A 193 -13.68 25.69 7.71
N LEU A 194 -13.18 24.58 8.27
CA LEU A 194 -12.56 23.48 7.53
C LEU A 194 -13.54 22.31 7.42
N TYR A 195 -13.65 21.76 6.20
CA TYR A 195 -14.55 20.66 5.90
C TYR A 195 -13.84 19.51 5.21
N TYR A 196 -13.92 18.33 5.80
CA TYR A 196 -13.42 17.09 5.19
C TYR A 196 -14.53 16.43 4.38
N LEU A 197 -14.16 15.96 3.20
CA LEU A 197 -15.05 15.21 2.33
C LEU A 197 -14.87 13.71 2.59
N CYS A 198 -15.91 13.08 3.11
CA CYS A 198 -15.95 11.66 3.44
C CYS A 198 -17.15 10.98 2.75
N PHE A 199 -17.25 9.68 2.93
CA PHE A 199 -18.36 8.86 2.44
C PHE A 199 -18.85 7.96 3.57
N ASP A 200 -20.16 7.78 3.68
CA ASP A 200 -20.72 6.80 4.61
C ASP A 200 -20.64 5.37 4.05
N ARG A 201 -21.02 4.39 4.87
CA ARG A 201 -21.03 2.97 4.50
C ARG A 201 -21.87 2.64 3.25
N PHE A 202 -22.79 3.53 2.87
CA PHE A 202 -23.63 3.41 1.68
C PHE A 202 -23.09 4.23 0.50
N ASN A 203 -21.85 4.71 0.60
CA ASN A 203 -21.16 5.55 -0.39
C ASN A 203 -21.88 6.89 -0.67
N LYS A 204 -22.70 7.36 0.28
CA LYS A 204 -23.28 8.69 0.23
C LYS A 204 -22.27 9.69 0.77
N ARG A 205 -22.19 10.82 0.07
CA ARG A 205 -21.23 11.89 0.36
C ARG A 205 -21.57 12.57 1.68
N VAL A 206 -20.58 12.68 2.57
CA VAL A 206 -20.69 13.36 3.88
C VAL A 206 -19.64 14.46 3.98
N SER A 207 -20.03 15.63 4.47
CA SER A 207 -19.11 16.76 4.70
C SER A 207 -18.94 16.96 6.20
N ILE A 208 -17.75 16.62 6.71
CA ILE A 208 -17.43 16.70 8.14
C ILE A 208 -16.82 18.07 8.43
N SER A 209 -17.48 18.87 9.25
CA SER A 209 -16.90 20.09 9.80
C SER A 209 -15.91 19.75 10.90
N LEU A 210 -14.65 20.19 10.75
CA LEU A 210 -13.59 19.94 11.73
C LEU A 210 -13.94 20.48 13.11
N THR A 211 -14.43 21.72 13.19
CA THR A 211 -14.82 22.34 14.46
C THR A 211 -15.95 21.59 15.17
N ARG A 212 -16.90 21.03 14.41
CA ARG A 212 -17.98 20.22 15.01
C ARG A 212 -17.50 18.84 15.43
N LEU A 213 -16.61 18.25 14.64
CA LEU A 213 -15.98 16.96 14.96
C LEU A 213 -15.20 17.06 16.27
N GLN A 214 -14.32 18.04 16.40
CA GLN A 214 -13.53 18.28 17.61
C GLN A 214 -14.41 18.45 18.85
N LYS A 215 -15.49 19.25 18.75
CA LYS A 215 -16.45 19.41 19.84
C LYS A 215 -17.12 18.10 20.25
N GLY A 216 -17.50 17.26 19.29
CA GLY A 216 -18.16 15.99 19.56
C GLY A 216 -17.24 14.92 20.15
N LEU A 217 -15.96 14.95 19.80
CA LEU A 217 -14.95 13.99 20.28
C LEU A 217 -14.39 14.38 21.65
N PHE A 218 -14.12 15.67 21.89
CA PHE A 218 -13.31 16.11 23.04
C PHE A 218 -14.02 17.07 24.02
N ASN A 219 -15.18 17.65 23.66
CA ASN A 219 -15.89 18.61 24.52
C ASN A 219 -17.19 18.06 25.10
N ASN A 220 -17.24 16.77 25.46
CA ASN A 220 -18.35 16.20 26.24
C ASN A 220 -18.15 16.43 27.76
N GLU A 221 -17.95 17.69 28.16
CA GLU A 221 -18.13 18.17 29.54
C GLU A 221 -19.37 19.08 29.63
#